data_AF-A0A935QR34-F1
#
_entry.id   AF-A0A935QR34-F1
#
_cell.length_a   1.000
_cell.length_b   1.000
_cell.length_c   1.000
_cell.angle_alpha   90.00
_cell.angle_beta   90.00
_cell.angle_gamma   90.00
#
_symmetry.space_group_name_H-M   'P 1'
#
loop_
_entity.id
_entity.type
_entity.pdbx_description
1 polymer ?
#
loop_
_entity_poly.entity_id
_entity_poly.type
_entity_poly.pdbx_seq_one_letter_code
_entity_poly.pdbx_strand_id
1 'polypeptide(L)'
;MLIAAFRVLKTLLRVDQGCRMMRETEGVDMRSLEQVARELVEAHRQMDPKTRKAIYFPRMSERENEVFLLEVSADSPSTGEASPFRFSPAPQHGVEFAMVLILLGMEDWAAMEANRLKLPKGWDPADQVVIYDSQSEGEAVA
;
A
#
# COMPACT_ATOMS: atom_id res chain seq x y z
N MET A 1 0.51 -0.27 -17.22
CA MET A 1 0.40 -0.90 -15.88
C MET A 1 -0.66 -0.28 -14.96
N LEU A 2 -1.30 0.87 -15.27
CA LEU A 2 -2.45 1.38 -14.51
C LEU A 2 -3.71 0.48 -14.54
N ILE A 3 -3.79 -0.47 -15.48
CA ILE A 3 -4.93 -1.41 -15.61
C ILE A 3 -4.94 -2.45 -14.47
N ALA A 4 -3.79 -2.74 -13.85
CA ALA A 4 -3.72 -3.65 -12.71
C ALA A 4 -4.37 -3.03 -11.46
N ALA A 5 -4.14 -1.73 -11.21
CA ALA A 5 -4.73 -1.00 -10.09
C ALA A 5 -6.28 -0.96 -10.12
N PHE A 6 -6.91 -1.02 -11.30
CA PHE A 6 -8.37 -1.12 -11.42
C PHE A 6 -8.92 -2.53 -11.19
N ARG A 7 -8.11 -3.60 -11.37
CA ARG A 7 -8.50 -4.98 -11.00
C ARG A 7 -8.36 -5.25 -9.51
N VAL A 8 -7.50 -4.51 -8.80
CA VAL A 8 -7.33 -4.57 -7.32
C VAL A 8 -8.68 -4.41 -6.60
N LEU A 9 -9.52 -3.46 -7.02
CA LEU A 9 -10.86 -3.26 -6.44
C LEU A 9 -11.82 -4.44 -6.64
N LYS A 10 -11.71 -5.18 -7.76
CA LYS A 10 -12.71 -6.19 -8.14
C LYS A 10 -12.45 -7.56 -7.51
N THR A 11 -11.20 -7.90 -7.21
CA THR A 11 -10.84 -9.18 -6.57
C THR A 11 -10.95 -9.13 -5.05
N LEU A 12 -10.80 -7.94 -4.43
CA LEU A 12 -11.06 -7.69 -3.00
C LEU A 12 -12.52 -7.94 -2.56
N LEU A 13 -13.43 -8.23 -3.50
CA LEU A 13 -14.86 -8.41 -3.24
C LEU A 13 -15.39 -9.85 -3.21
N ARG A 14 -14.53 -10.88 -3.26
CA ARG A 14 -14.97 -12.23 -2.90
C ARG A 14 -14.85 -12.45 -1.40
N VAL A 15 -15.64 -11.68 -0.63
CA VAL A 15 -16.03 -12.10 0.71
C VAL A 15 -17.19 -13.08 0.53
N ASP A 16 -16.92 -14.32 0.89
CA ASP A 16 -17.88 -15.42 0.95
C ASP A 16 -19.01 -15.05 1.93
N GLN A 17 -20.14 -14.54 1.42
CA GLN A 17 -21.34 -14.33 2.23
C GLN A 17 -22.12 -15.65 2.37
N GLY A 18 -21.53 -16.56 3.14
CA GLY A 18 -22.25 -17.64 3.80
C GLY A 18 -23.15 -17.07 4.91
N CYS A 19 -24.44 -16.96 4.59
CA CYS A 19 -25.59 -16.73 5.48
C CYS A 19 -25.29 -16.73 7.00
N ARG A 20 -25.26 -15.56 7.64
CA ARG A 20 -25.39 -15.44 9.10
C ARG A 20 -26.38 -14.35 9.44
N MET A 21 -27.50 -14.76 10.02
CA MET A 21 -28.58 -13.90 10.46
C MET A 21 -28.13 -12.91 11.54
N MET A 22 -28.69 -11.70 11.42
CA MET A 22 -28.76 -10.58 12.34
C MET A 22 -28.32 -10.84 13.79
N ARG A 23 -27.24 -10.16 14.21
CA ARG A 23 -27.08 -9.63 15.57
C ARG A 23 -26.47 -8.24 15.50
N GLU A 24 -27.16 -7.35 16.22
CA GLU A 24 -26.72 -6.14 16.94
C GLU A 24 -25.57 -5.30 16.38
N THR A 25 -25.84 -3.99 16.32
CA THR A 25 -24.90 -2.90 16.06
C THR A 25 -23.81 -2.85 17.14
N GLU A 26 -22.84 -3.75 17.06
CA GLU A 26 -21.54 -3.62 17.71
C GLU A 26 -20.81 -2.46 17.03
N GLY A 27 -20.25 -1.55 17.84
CA GLY A 27 -19.50 -0.40 17.34
C GLY A 27 -18.46 -0.86 16.33
N VAL A 28 -18.56 -0.34 15.10
CA VAL A 28 -17.60 -0.63 14.05
C VAL A 28 -16.23 -0.25 14.59
N ASP A 29 -15.40 -1.26 14.87
CA ASP A 29 -14.00 -1.04 15.19
C ASP A 29 -13.38 -0.36 13.97
N MET A 30 -13.21 0.96 14.05
CA MET A 30 -12.72 1.76 12.94
C MET A 30 -11.28 1.34 12.70
N ARG A 31 -11.05 0.61 11.60
CA ARG A 31 -9.70 0.22 11.18
C ARG A 31 -8.81 1.47 11.14
N SER A 32 -7.61 1.35 11.70
CA SER A 32 -6.62 2.42 11.59
C SER A 32 -6.11 2.54 10.16
N LEU A 33 -5.63 3.71 9.77
CA LEU A 33 -5.01 3.92 8.46
C LEU A 33 -3.83 2.97 8.20
N GLU A 34 -3.05 2.65 9.25
CA GLU A 34 -1.96 1.68 9.14
C GLU A 34 -2.49 0.26 8.88
N GLN A 35 -3.57 -0.15 9.56
CA GLN A 35 -4.17 -1.46 9.32
C GLN A 35 -4.66 -1.56 7.88
N VAL A 36 -5.37 -0.53 7.39
CA VAL A 36 -5.83 -0.48 5.99
C VAL A 36 -4.63 -0.50 5.03
N ALA A 37 -3.54 0.21 5.33
CA ALA A 37 -2.32 0.18 4.53
C ALA A 37 -1.72 -1.23 4.42
N ARG A 38 -1.67 -1.99 5.52
CA ARG A 38 -1.19 -3.37 5.54
C ARG A 38 -2.09 -4.30 4.73
N GLU A 39 -3.41 -4.16 4.88
CA GLU A 39 -4.40 -4.93 4.11
C GLU A 39 -4.26 -4.66 2.60
N LEU A 40 -4.08 -3.39 2.20
CA LEU A 40 -3.88 -3.00 0.81
C LEU A 40 -2.58 -3.59 0.23
N VAL A 41 -1.47 -3.49 0.95
CA VAL A 41 -0.18 -4.06 0.53
C VAL A 41 -0.28 -5.58 0.38
N GLU A 42 -0.89 -6.28 1.34
CA GLU A 42 -1.03 -7.74 1.28
C GLU A 42 -1.91 -8.16 0.10
N ALA A 43 -3.04 -7.48 -0.12
CA ALA A 43 -3.88 -7.73 -1.28
C ALA A 43 -3.15 -7.45 -2.61
N HIS A 44 -2.32 -6.40 -2.66
CA HIS A 44 -1.52 -6.10 -3.85
C HIS A 44 -0.44 -7.15 -4.10
N ARG A 45 0.27 -7.63 -3.07
CA ARG A 45 1.28 -8.70 -3.17
C ARG A 45 0.75 -10.00 -3.78
N GLN A 46 -0.50 -10.35 -3.50
CA GLN A 46 -1.14 -11.53 -4.10
C GLN A 46 -1.26 -11.39 -5.63
N MET A 47 -1.37 -10.16 -6.12
CA MET A 47 -1.44 -9.83 -7.54
C MET A 47 -0.08 -9.53 -8.16
N ASP A 48 0.84 -8.93 -7.39
CA ASP A 48 2.24 -8.69 -7.74
C ASP A 48 3.18 -9.35 -6.70
N PRO A 49 3.48 -10.66 -6.87
CA PRO A 49 4.44 -11.38 -6.02
C PRO A 49 5.88 -10.88 -6.14
N LYS A 50 6.16 -9.96 -7.08
CA LYS A 50 7.47 -9.32 -7.24
C LYS A 50 7.59 -8.01 -6.47
N THR A 51 6.55 -7.62 -5.72
CA THR A 51 6.66 -6.61 -4.66
C THR A 51 7.74 -7.05 -3.67
N ARG A 52 8.67 -6.15 -3.36
CA ARG A 52 9.83 -6.40 -2.49
C ARG A 52 9.78 -5.65 -1.19
N LYS A 53 9.18 -4.46 -1.20
CA LYS A 53 9.14 -3.57 -0.05
C LYS A 53 7.91 -2.68 -0.15
N ALA A 54 7.27 -2.43 0.99
CA ALA A 54 6.23 -1.43 1.12
C ALA A 54 6.44 -0.59 2.38
N ILE A 55 6.34 0.73 2.22
CA ILE A 55 6.61 1.73 3.23
C ILE A 55 5.37 2.61 3.39
N TYR A 56 4.93 2.76 4.64
CA TYR A 56 3.81 3.61 5.03
C TYR A 56 4.32 4.91 5.67
N PHE A 57 3.61 6.02 5.43
CA PHE A 57 3.96 7.35 5.95
C PHE A 57 2.89 7.85 6.93
N PRO A 58 3.03 7.61 8.25
CA PRO A 58 1.98 7.84 9.23
C PRO A 58 1.52 9.29 9.36
N ARG A 59 2.45 10.25 9.51
CA ARG A 59 2.09 11.65 9.75
C ARG A 59 1.38 12.27 8.55
N MET A 60 1.79 11.92 7.34
CA MET A 60 1.09 12.33 6.13
C MET A 60 -0.31 11.74 6.10
N SER A 61 -0.41 10.45 6.42
CA SER A 61 -1.68 9.72 6.37
C SER A 61 -2.69 10.28 7.37
N GLU A 62 -2.25 10.52 8.61
CA GLU A 62 -3.06 11.14 9.66
C GLU A 62 -3.48 12.57 9.31
N ARG A 63 -2.56 13.38 8.75
CA ARG A 63 -2.84 14.78 8.41
C ARG A 63 -3.88 14.92 7.30
N GLU A 64 -3.80 14.06 6.28
CA GLU A 64 -4.66 14.13 5.10
C GLU A 64 -5.89 13.20 5.21
N ASN A 65 -5.92 12.32 6.21
CA ASN A 65 -6.89 11.24 6.35
C ASN A 65 -6.95 10.31 5.11
N GLU A 66 -5.77 9.96 4.59
CA GLU A 66 -5.58 9.06 3.44
C GLU A 66 -4.44 8.09 3.72
N VAL A 67 -4.36 6.98 2.98
CA VAL A 67 -3.24 6.04 3.10
C VAL A 67 -2.11 6.46 2.17
N PHE A 68 -0.94 6.84 2.71
CA PHE A 68 0.26 7.15 1.93
C PHE A 68 1.23 5.97 1.91
N LEU A 69 1.51 5.45 0.72
CA LEU A 69 2.34 4.27 0.49
C LEU A 69 3.44 4.53 -0.54
N LEU A 70 4.61 3.94 -0.31
CA LEU A 70 5.61 3.70 -1.32
C LEU A 70 5.83 2.20 -1.45
N GLU A 71 5.73 1.69 -2.67
CA GLU A 71 5.99 0.29 -2.98
C GLU A 71 7.16 0.16 -3.95
N VAL A 72 7.99 -0.85 -3.72
CA VAL A 72 9.08 -1.24 -4.59
C VAL A 72 8.75 -2.60 -5.18
N SER A 73 8.71 -2.70 -6.50
CA SER A 73 8.45 -3.95 -7.21
C SER A 73 9.50 -4.21 -8.28
N ALA A 74 9.90 -5.48 -8.43
CA ALA A 74 10.79 -5.90 -9.51
C ALA A 74 10.11 -5.94 -10.88
N ASP A 75 8.78 -5.87 -10.94
CA ASP A 75 8.03 -5.76 -12.19
C ASP A 75 7.71 -4.31 -12.60
N SER A 76 7.94 -3.34 -11.72
CA SER A 76 7.79 -1.92 -12.08
C SER A 76 9.02 -1.45 -12.86
N PRO A 77 8.84 -0.84 -14.05
CA PRO A 77 9.95 -0.21 -14.77
C PRO A 77 10.49 0.99 -14.00
N SER A 78 11.75 1.34 -14.25
CA SER A 78 12.29 2.63 -13.82
C SER A 78 11.67 3.75 -14.67
N THR A 79 11.29 4.83 -13.99
CA THR A 79 10.84 6.06 -14.64
C THR A 79 11.82 7.21 -14.40
N GLY A 80 12.75 7.06 -13.47
CA GLY A 80 13.63 8.14 -13.02
C GLY A 80 12.90 9.20 -12.18
N GLU A 81 11.64 8.96 -11.80
CA GLU A 81 10.81 9.90 -11.04
C GLU A 81 9.99 9.16 -9.96
N ALA A 82 9.87 9.76 -8.78
CA ALA A 82 8.99 9.26 -7.71
C ALA A 82 7.60 9.93 -7.82
N SER A 83 6.77 9.50 -8.77
CA SER A 83 5.45 10.10 -9.02
C SER A 83 4.35 9.54 -8.11
N PRO A 84 3.61 10.39 -7.36
CA PRO A 84 2.43 9.97 -6.60
C PRO A 84 1.21 9.71 -7.49
N PHE A 85 0.52 8.60 -7.24
CA PHE A 85 -0.77 8.27 -7.84
C PHE A 85 -1.85 8.23 -6.77
N ARG A 86 -2.86 9.08 -6.90
CA ARG A 86 -3.99 9.14 -5.96
C ARG A 86 -5.17 8.32 -6.45
N PHE A 87 -5.72 7.51 -5.56
CA PHE A 87 -6.89 6.69 -5.77
C PHE A 87 -8.01 7.18 -4.84
N SER A 88 -9.23 7.25 -5.39
CA SER A 88 -10.41 7.60 -4.60
C SER A 88 -10.79 6.45 -3.66
N PRO A 89 -11.46 6.74 -2.53
CA PRO A 89 -12.06 5.70 -1.71
C PRO A 89 -13.01 4.84 -2.54
N ALA A 90 -13.14 3.58 -2.15
CA ALA A 90 -14.06 2.63 -2.76
C ALA A 90 -14.80 1.83 -1.68
N PRO A 91 -15.73 2.47 -0.92
CA PRO A 91 -16.37 1.83 0.23
C PRO A 91 -17.16 0.58 -0.16
N GLN A 92 -17.75 0.56 -1.35
CA GLN A 92 -18.44 -0.62 -1.90
C GLN A 92 -17.50 -1.81 -2.17
N HIS A 93 -16.19 -1.60 -2.09
CA HIS A 93 -15.12 -2.59 -2.19
C HIS A 93 -14.36 -2.79 -0.86
N GLY A 94 -14.84 -2.24 0.25
CA GLY A 94 -14.20 -2.34 1.57
C GLY A 94 -13.00 -1.39 1.77
N VAL A 95 -12.76 -0.44 0.86
CA VAL A 95 -11.67 0.55 0.95
C VAL A 95 -12.27 1.91 1.33
N GLU A 96 -12.25 2.23 2.62
CA GLU A 96 -12.95 3.40 3.17
C GLU A 96 -12.16 4.71 3.02
N PHE A 97 -10.84 4.61 2.90
CA PHE A 97 -9.94 5.75 2.79
C PHE A 97 -9.43 5.92 1.37
N ALA A 98 -9.15 7.16 0.99
CA ALA A 98 -8.37 7.44 -0.20
C ALA A 98 -6.94 6.92 0.01
N MET A 99 -6.21 6.69 -1.07
CA MET A 99 -4.81 6.31 -0.98
C MET A 99 -3.96 7.05 -2.01
N VAL A 100 -2.71 7.34 -1.64
CA VAL A 100 -1.69 7.89 -2.51
C VAL A 100 -0.51 6.92 -2.52
N LEU A 101 -0.18 6.42 -3.70
CA LEU A 101 0.87 5.41 -3.90
C LEU A 101 1.99 5.99 -4.77
N ILE A 102 3.23 5.84 -4.33
CA ILE A 102 4.41 5.93 -5.20
C ILE A 102 4.86 4.50 -5.50
N LEU A 103 4.94 4.14 -6.79
CA LEU A 103 5.43 2.84 -7.22
C LEU A 103 6.82 3.01 -7.85
N LEU A 104 7.81 2.32 -7.32
CA LEU A 104 9.19 2.35 -7.80
C LEU A 104 9.62 0.99 -8.34
N GLY A 105 10.36 1.04 -9.45
CA GLY A 105 11.19 -0.09 -9.87
C GLY A 105 12.45 -0.23 -9.01
N MET A 106 13.14 -1.37 -9.12
CA MET A 106 14.36 -1.63 -8.36
C MET A 106 15.47 -0.59 -8.59
N GLU A 107 15.61 -0.08 -9.81
CA GLU A 107 16.60 0.94 -10.15
C GLU A 107 16.26 2.30 -9.52
N ASP A 108 14.99 2.71 -9.53
CA ASP A 108 14.54 3.95 -8.89
C ASP A 108 14.71 3.87 -7.37
N TRP A 109 14.44 2.70 -6.77
CA TRP A 109 14.71 2.46 -5.36
C TRP A 109 16.20 2.59 -5.04
N ALA A 110 17.08 1.96 -5.82
CA ALA A 110 18.53 2.08 -5.64
C ALA A 110 19.02 3.53 -5.84
N ALA A 111 18.41 4.29 -6.75
CA ALA A 111 18.70 5.71 -6.93
C ALA A 111 18.24 6.54 -5.71
N MET A 112 17.11 6.20 -5.10
CA MET A 112 16.60 6.85 -3.89
C MET A 112 17.49 6.58 -2.68
N GLU A 113 17.89 5.32 -2.46
CA GLU A 113 18.84 4.94 -1.40
C GLU A 113 20.20 5.64 -1.58
N ALA A 114 20.65 5.77 -2.82
CA ALA A 114 21.86 6.51 -3.15
C ALA A 114 21.67 8.04 -3.21
N ASN A 115 20.51 8.55 -2.78
CA ASN A 115 20.18 9.98 -2.72
C ASN A 115 20.19 10.71 -4.08
N ARG A 116 20.15 9.97 -5.19
CA ARG A 116 20.08 10.47 -6.57
C ARG A 116 18.65 10.73 -7.05
N LEU A 117 17.68 10.03 -6.47
CA LEU A 117 16.25 10.27 -6.64
C LEU A 117 15.67 10.79 -5.33
N LYS A 118 14.78 11.77 -5.40
CA LYS A 118 14.15 12.39 -4.22
C LYS A 118 12.68 12.03 -4.18
N LEU A 119 12.17 11.85 -2.97
CA LEU A 119 10.72 11.79 -2.77
C LEU A 119 10.10 13.17 -3.05
N PRO A 120 8.81 13.20 -3.44
CA PRO A 120 8.07 14.43 -3.59
C PRO A 120 8.01 15.24 -2.30
N LYS A 121 7.80 16.55 -2.45
CA LYS A 121 7.67 17.45 -1.30
C LYS A 121 6.56 16.96 -0.36
N GLY A 122 6.90 16.84 0.92
CA GLY A 122 5.98 16.42 1.99
C GLY A 122 6.14 14.96 2.41
N TRP A 123 6.77 14.13 1.58
CA TRP A 123 7.15 12.76 1.94
C TRP A 123 8.47 12.80 2.71
N ASP A 124 8.40 12.59 4.03
CA ASP A 124 9.54 12.67 4.93
C ASP A 124 10.10 11.26 5.21
N PRO A 125 11.34 10.95 4.76
CA PRO A 125 11.98 9.67 5.06
C PRO A 125 12.17 9.40 6.56
N ALA A 126 12.15 10.43 7.41
CA ALA A 126 12.26 10.27 8.86
C ALA A 126 10.93 9.82 9.51
N ASP A 127 9.82 9.89 8.77
CA ASP A 127 8.46 9.54 9.22
C ASP A 127 7.91 8.38 8.39
N GLN A 128 8.67 7.29 8.33
CA GLN A 128 8.31 6.13 7.52
C GLN A 128 8.33 4.84 8.35
N VAL A 129 7.38 3.96 8.07
CA VAL A 129 7.28 2.63 8.68
C VAL A 129 7.33 1.60 7.56
N VAL A 130 8.32 0.71 7.61
CA VAL A 130 8.36 -0.45 6.71
C VAL A 130 7.27 -1.42 7.17
N ILE A 131 6.24 -1.59 6.35
CA ILE A 131 5.11 -2.46 6.67
C ILE A 131 5.19 -3.81 5.94
N TYR A 132 6.06 -3.90 4.93
CA TYR A 132 6.45 -5.15 4.27
C TYR A 132 7.89 -5.08 3.76
N ASP A 133 8.66 -6.15 3.96
CA ASP A 133 9.98 -6.36 3.34
C ASP A 133 10.22 -7.84 3.06
N SER A 134 10.34 -8.21 1.78
CA SER A 134 10.62 -9.59 1.34
C SER A 134 11.94 -10.15 1.87
N GLN A 135 12.90 -9.30 2.25
CA GLN A 135 14.17 -9.77 2.82
C GLN A 135 14.03 -10.22 4.27
N SER A 136 13.02 -9.72 5.00
CA SER A 136 12.78 -10.08 6.41
C SER A 136 12.13 -11.46 6.59
N GLU A 137 11.53 -12.03 5.55
CA GLU A 137 10.86 -13.35 5.60
C GLU A 137 11.86 -14.53 5.61
N GLY A 138 13.17 -14.28 5.38
CA GLY A 138 14.19 -15.32 5.25
C GLY A 138 15.07 -15.60 6.48
N GLU A 139 14.94 -14.82 7.57
CA GLU A 139 15.88 -14.88 8.71
C GLU A 139 15.36 -15.72 9.90
N ALA A 140 14.15 -16.28 9.82
CA ALA A 140 13.50 -17.03 10.90
C ALA A 140 13.71 -18.55 10.87
N VAL A 141 14.69 -19.06 10.10
CA VAL A 141 15.03 -20.49 10.08
C VAL A 141 16.55 -20.67 10.22
N ALA A 142 17.04 -20.62 11.46
CA ALA A 142 18.37 -21.10 11.85
C ALA A 142 18.28 -21.82 13.19
#